data_AF-A0A967TIZ0-F1
#
_entry.id   AF-A0A967TIZ0-F1
#
_cell.length_a   1.000
_cell.length_b   1.000
_cell.length_c   1.000
_cell.angle_alpha   90.00
_cell.angle_beta   90.00
_cell.angle_gamma   90.00
#
_symmetry.space_group_name_H-M   'P 1'
#
loop_
_entity.id
_entity.type
_entity.pdbx_description
1 polymer ?
#
loop_
_entity_poly.entity_id
_entity_poly.type
_entity_poly.pdbx_seq_one_letter_code
_entity_poly.pdbx_strand_id
1 'polypeptide(L)' 'VTVEEGALQGGFGSAVLECLSELDLLEVPVKRIGLPDSFAEHGSPSVLRRHYGLDPEGIAHMAREFLEAHLGVTHQ' A
#
# COMPACT_ATOMS: atom_id res chain seq x y z
N VAL A 1 -6.13 2.25 3.52
CA VAL A 1 -4.90 2.24 2.69
C VAL A 1 -3.76 2.81 3.51
N THR A 2 -2.62 2.12 3.59
CA THR A 2 -1.38 2.64 4.19
C THR A 2 -0.34 2.87 3.10
N VAL A 3 0.52 3.86 3.29
CA VAL A 3 1.62 4.19 2.36
C VAL A 3 2.89 4.42 3.16
N GLU A 4 4.00 3.82 2.74
CA GLU A 4 5.30 3.98 3.36
C GLU A 4 6.45 3.89 2.34
N GLU A 5 7.55 4.61 2.59
CA GLU A 5 8.78 4.53 1.79
C GLU A 5 9.78 3.56 2.44
N GLY A 6 9.31 2.35 2.75
CA GLY A 6 10.05 1.29 3.43
C GLY A 6 9.52 -0.10 3.05
N ALA A 7 10.16 -1.15 3.56
CA ALA A 7 9.73 -2.52 3.32
C ALA A 7 8.36 -2.79 3.97
N LEU A 8 7.49 -3.50 3.27
CA LEU A 8 6.17 -3.86 3.80
C LEU A 8 6.22 -4.81 5.01
N GLN A 9 7.28 -5.59 5.16
CA GLN A 9 7.44 -6.51 6.30
C GLN A 9 7.96 -5.75 7.51
N GLY A 10 7.20 -5.77 8.61
CA GLY A 10 7.56 -5.07 9.85
C GLY A 10 7.51 -3.54 9.74
N GLY A 11 6.97 -3.01 8.63
CA GLY A 11 6.81 -1.58 8.38
C GLY A 11 5.57 -0.97 9.04
N PHE A 12 5.27 0.28 8.68
CA PHE A 12 4.09 1.01 9.13
C PHE A 12 2.80 0.24 8.87
N GLY A 13 2.65 -0.33 7.68
CA GLY A 13 1.47 -1.12 7.35
C GLY A 13 1.32 -2.38 8.20
N SER A 14 2.41 -2.99 8.65
CA SER A 14 2.37 -4.09 9.62
C SER A 14 1.88 -3.62 10.99
N ALA A 15 2.40 -2.49 11.49
CA ALA A 15 1.96 -1.92 12.77
C ALA A 15 0.46 -1.56 12.77
N VAL A 16 -0.08 -1.06 11.64
CA VAL A 16 -1.52 -0.82 11.49
C VAL A 16 -2.32 -2.13 11.55
N LEU A 17 -1.84 -3.19 10.90
CA LEU A 17 -2.50 -4.50 10.96
C LEU A 17 -2.47 -5.10 12.36
N GLU A 18 -1.37 -4.94 13.09
CA GLU A 18 -1.24 -5.33 14.50
C GLU A 18 -2.27 -4.60 15.37
N CYS A 19 -2.38 -3.27 15.21
CA CYS A 19 -3.37 -2.46 15.93
C CYS A 19 -4.82 -2.88 15.62
N LEU A 20 -5.15 -3.16 14.35
CA LEU A 20 -6.48 -3.67 13.99
C LEU A 20 -6.75 -5.05 14.61
N SER A 21 -5.73 -5.90 14.72
CA SER A 21 -5.85 -7.19 15.39
C SER A 21 -6.09 -7.03 16.89
N GLU A 22 -5.40 -6.11 17.57
CA GLU A 22 -5.60 -5.84 19.00
C GLU A 22 -6.99 -5.27 19.32
N LEU A 23 -7.64 -4.66 18.33
CA LEU A 23 -8.97 -4.07 18.44
C LEU A 23 -10.10 -4.98 17.92
N ASP A 24 -9.80 -6.23 17.54
CA ASP A 24 -10.74 -7.17 16.92
C ASP A 24 -11.41 -6.65 15.62
N LEU A 25 -10.70 -5.80 14.86
CA LEU A 25 -11.18 -5.17 13.61
C LEU A 25 -10.59 -5.80 12.34
N LEU A 26 -10.33 -7.11 12.36
CA LEU A 26 -9.71 -7.84 11.24
C LEU A 26 -10.58 -7.91 9.97
N GLU A 27 -11.87 -7.57 10.07
CA GLU A 27 -12.78 -7.49 8.92
C GLU A 27 -12.56 -6.23 8.06
N VAL A 28 -11.85 -5.22 8.57
CA VAL A 28 -11.55 -4.00 7.83
C VAL A 28 -10.55 -4.32 6.71
N PRO A 29 -10.90 -4.13 5.43
CA PRO A 29 -9.96 -4.37 4.35
C PRO A 29 -8.80 -3.37 4.40
N VAL A 30 -7.56 -3.87 4.26
CA VAL A 30 -6.36 -3.03 4.25
C VAL A 30 -5.49 -3.30 3.03
N LYS A 31 -5.30 -2.28 2.18
CA LYS A 31 -4.21 -2.22 1.19
C LYS A 31 -2.99 -1.54 1.80
N ARG A 32 -1.85 -2.23 1.73
CA ARG A 32 -0.54 -1.67 2.09
C ARG A 32 0.24 -1.36 0.81
N ILE A 33 0.78 -0.16 0.72
CA ILE A 33 1.57 0.34 -0.40
C ILE A 33 2.95 0.71 0.14
N GLY A 34 4.00 0.14 -0.44
CA GLY A 34 5.37 0.35 0.01
C GLY A 34 6.36 -0.38 -0.88
N LEU A 35 7.63 -0.39 -0.48
CA LEU A 35 8.68 -1.05 -1.25
C LEU A 35 8.60 -2.58 -1.10
N PRO A 36 8.88 -3.33 -2.17
CA PRO A 36 9.05 -4.77 -2.06
C PRO A 36 10.22 -5.10 -1.14
N ASP A 37 10.13 -6.25 -0.47
CA ASP A 37 11.21 -6.78 0.37
C ASP A 37 12.32 -7.40 -0.49
N SER A 38 12.98 -6.52 -1.25
CA SER A 38 14.05 -6.83 -2.18
C SER A 38 15.00 -5.64 -2.26
N PHE A 39 16.25 -5.88 -2.65
CA PHE A 39 17.20 -4.79 -2.88
C PHE A 39 16.63 -3.77 -3.86
N ALA A 40 16.50 -2.52 -3.42
CA ALA A 40 16.11 -1.42 -4.28
C ALA A 40 17.14 -1.26 -5.41
N GLU A 41 16.67 -1.12 -6.63
CA GLU A 41 17.53 -0.83 -7.77
C GLU A 41 18.27 0.51 -7.58
N HIS A 42 19.40 0.68 -8.27
CA HIS A 42 20.11 1.95 -8.26
C HIS A 42 19.38 2.99 -9.11
N GLY A 43 18.98 4.09 -8.50
CA GLY A 43 18.32 5.18 -9.20
C GLY A 43 18.11 6.39 -8.31
N SER A 44 17.71 7.51 -8.91
CA SER A 44 17.26 8.66 -8.13
C SER A 44 15.95 8.33 -7.40
N PRO A 45 15.68 8.94 -6.23
CA PRO A 45 14.46 8.68 -5.48
C PRO A 45 13.16 8.85 -6.29
N SER A 46 13.10 9.84 -7.19
CA SER A 46 11.91 10.05 -8.05
C SER A 46 11.70 8.91 -9.05
N VAL A 47 12.79 8.41 -9.65
CA VAL A 47 12.73 7.26 -10.55
C VAL A 47 12.28 6.00 -9.82
N LEU A 48 12.83 5.75 -8.62
CA LEU A 48 12.46 4.59 -7.82
C LEU A 48 11.01 4.66 -7.35
N ARG A 49 10.54 5.83 -6.88
CA ARG A 49 9.14 6.02 -6.51
C ARG A 49 8.21 5.73 -7.66
N ARG A 50 8.48 6.29 -8.85
CA ARG A 50 7.69 6.01 -10.04
C ARG A 50 7.72 4.54 -10.44
N HIS A 51 8.89 3.91 -10.37
CA HIS A 51 9.06 2.48 -10.68
C HIS A 51 8.22 1.59 -9.76
N TYR A 52 8.17 1.90 -8.46
CA TYR A 52 7.37 1.17 -7.48
C TYR A 52 5.93 1.71 -7.30
N GLY A 53 5.50 2.68 -8.11
CA GLY A 53 4.17 3.29 -7.99
C GLY A 53 3.95 4.10 -6.69
N LEU A 54 5.01 4.55 -6.05
CA LEU A 54 5.01 5.43 -4.86
C LEU A 54 5.01 6.92 -5.22
N ASP A 55 4.79 7.27 -6.49
CA ASP A 55 4.47 8.63 -6.90
C ASP A 55 2.96 8.91 -6.70
N PRO A 56 2.53 10.20 -6.74
CA PRO A 56 1.14 10.55 -6.47
C PRO A 56 0.15 9.81 -7.38
N GLU A 57 0.47 9.66 -8.66
CA GLU A 57 -0.36 8.95 -9.64
C GLU A 57 -0.48 7.46 -9.31
N GLY A 58 0.63 6.78 -9.02
CA GLY A 58 0.64 5.37 -8.66
C GLY A 58 -0.13 5.08 -7.38
N ILE A 59 0.06 5.90 -6.35
CA ILE A 59 -0.67 5.79 -5.07
C ILE A 59 -2.17 5.96 -5.30
N ALA A 60 -2.57 6.99 -6.05
CA ALA A 60 -3.99 7.26 -6.34
C ALA A 60 -4.64 6.12 -7.14
N HIS A 61 -3.91 5.56 -8.12
CA HIS A 61 -4.38 4.43 -8.91
C HIS A 61 -4.62 3.19 -8.04
N MET A 62 -3.63 2.77 -7.25
CA MET A 62 -3.76 1.60 -6.37
C MET A 62 -4.85 1.79 -5.29
N ALA A 63 -4.99 3.00 -4.76
CA ALA A 63 -6.05 3.32 -3.79
C ALA A 63 -7.44 3.23 -4.44
N ARG A 64 -7.59 3.71 -5.67
CA ARG A 64 -8.84 3.63 -6.43
C ARG A 64 -9.22 2.18 -6.73
N GLU A 65 -8.29 1.38 -7.28
CA GLU A 65 -8.53 -0.05 -7.55
C GLU A 65 -8.97 -0.79 -6.29
N PHE A 66 -8.32 -0.49 -5.16
CA PHE A 66 -8.67 -1.08 -3.88
C PHE A 66 -10.08 -0.69 -3.43
N LEU A 67 -10.47 0.58 -3.59
CA LEU A 67 -11.82 1.04 -3.24
C LEU A 67 -12.88 0.41 -4.15
N GLU A 68 -12.65 0.36 -5.46
CA GLU A 68 -13.58 -0.23 -6.43
C GLU A 68 -13.86 -1.71 -6.10
N ALA A 69 -12.81 -2.47 -5.75
CA ALA A 69 -12.93 -3.87 -5.36
C ALA A 69 -13.74 -4.09 -4.06
N HIS A 70 -13.83 -3.10 -3.17
CA HIS A 70 -14.45 -3.24 -1.85
C HIS A 70 -15.73 -2.39 -1.67
N LEU A 71 -16.06 -1.51 -2.62
CA LEU A 71 -17.29 -0.71 -2.62
C LEU A 71 -18.41 -1.31 -3.50
N GLY A 72 -18.18 -2.48 -4.10
CA GLY A 72 -19.18 -3.12 -4.96
C GLY A 72 -19.49 -2.35 -6.25
N VAL A 73 -18.58 -1.45 -6.67
CA VAL A 73 -18.69 -0.77 -7.97
C VAL A 73 -18.21 -1.75 -9.04
N THR A 74 -19.05 -2.74 -9.33
CA THR A 74 -18.89 -3.58 -10.53
C THR A 74 -19.16 -2.67 -11.73
N HIS A 75 -18.11 -2.30 -12.47
CA HIS A 75 -18.30 -1.81 -13.82
C HIS A 75 -18.93 -2.94 -14.65
N GLN A 76 -20.21 -2.76 -15.02
CA GLN A 76 -20.82 -3.47 -16.14
C GLN A 76 -20.19 -3.03 -17.46
#